data_AF-A0A351IW25-F1
#
_entry.id   AF-A0A351IW25-F1
#
_cell.length_a   1.000
_cell.length_b   1.000
_cell.length_c   1.000
_cell.angle_alpha   90.00
_cell.angle_beta   90.00
_cell.angle_gamma   90.00
#
_symmetry.space_group_name_H-M   'P 1'
#
loop_
_entity.id
_entity.type
_entity.pdbx_description
1 polymer ?
#
loop_
_entity_poly.entity_id
_entity_poly.type
_entity_poly.pdbx_seq_one_letter_code
_entity_poly.pdbx_strand_id
1 'polypeptide(L)'
;MLSVDEAATRLTTPAADLDIGVLRDLPLLVVEDAHLLPPEAAASLARLPVVSIGLATPGSAPAFDLLVEDAVDAAGIADGISGTPRAALACCQVLRHGEGLDTPVGLLLESTAYGTLQSGAEFASWLEGRGRRVRPAEAEPPVLVEADDDIVRLTLNRPRLRNAFSAAMRDALVEALRPLAAPGDSRQVLLTGNGSAFCCGGDPAEFGTVADPVAAHLIRSSA
;
A
#
# COMPACT_ATOMS: atom_id res chain seq x y z
N MET A 1 20.22 6.66 -16.50
CA MET A 1 20.94 5.44 -16.11
C MET A 1 22.38 5.83 -15.86
N LEU A 2 22.99 5.29 -14.80
CA LEU A 2 24.36 5.58 -14.37
C LEU A 2 25.22 4.34 -14.57
N SER A 3 26.48 4.54 -14.94
CA SER A 3 27.47 3.48 -14.82
C SER A 3 27.77 3.19 -13.34
N VAL A 4 28.41 2.05 -13.06
CA VAL A 4 28.85 1.69 -11.70
C VAL A 4 29.75 2.76 -11.08
N ASP A 5 30.71 3.29 -11.86
CA ASP A 5 31.66 4.31 -11.37
C ASP A 5 30.97 5.64 -11.06
N GLU A 6 30.02 6.06 -11.90
CA GLU A 6 29.22 7.27 -11.67
C GLU A 6 28.33 7.11 -10.43
N ALA A 7 27.69 5.95 -10.29
CA ALA A 7 26.85 5.63 -9.14
C ALA A 7 27.68 5.60 -7.85
N ALA A 8 28.81 4.89 -7.85
CA ALA A 8 29.72 4.79 -6.71
C ALA A 8 30.20 6.18 -6.26
N THR A 9 30.60 7.03 -7.22
CA THR A 9 31.04 8.39 -6.94
C THR A 9 29.94 9.21 -6.26
N ARG A 10 28.71 9.18 -6.81
CA ARG A 10 27.58 9.96 -6.26
C ARG A 10 27.14 9.47 -4.88
N LEU A 11 27.02 8.15 -4.70
CA LEU A 11 26.46 7.52 -3.49
C LEU A 11 27.40 7.57 -2.27
N THR A 12 28.69 7.83 -2.49
CA THR A 12 29.71 7.94 -1.44
C THR A 12 30.03 9.38 -1.06
N THR A 13 29.46 10.37 -1.76
CA THR A 13 29.63 11.77 -1.36
C THR A 13 28.97 12.04 0.00
N PRO A 14 29.57 12.89 0.87
CA PRO A 14 28.96 13.25 2.15
C PRO A 14 27.62 13.99 2.04
N ALA A 15 27.28 14.50 0.85
CA ALA A 15 26.05 15.23 0.57
C ALA A 15 25.05 14.43 -0.29
N ALA A 16 25.26 13.13 -0.47
CA ALA A 16 24.42 12.30 -1.34
C ALA A 16 22.92 12.37 -0.99
N ASP A 17 22.59 12.49 0.29
CA ASP A 17 21.22 12.64 0.81
C ASP A 17 20.60 14.03 0.53
N LEU A 18 21.43 15.05 0.29
CA LEU A 18 20.99 16.39 -0.09
C LEU A 18 20.79 16.52 -1.61
N ASP A 19 21.57 15.76 -2.38
CA ASP A 19 21.63 15.81 -3.84
C ASP A 19 20.69 14.80 -4.51
N ILE A 20 20.38 13.68 -3.85
CA ILE A 20 19.60 12.58 -4.40
C ILE A 20 18.29 12.40 -3.62
N GLY A 21 17.16 12.59 -4.32
CA GLY A 21 15.86 12.44 -3.68
C GLY A 21 14.69 12.88 -4.54
N VAL A 22 13.50 12.38 -4.20
CA VAL A 22 12.23 12.81 -4.81
C VAL A 22 11.99 14.33 -4.73
N LEU A 23 12.55 15.01 -3.71
CA LEU A 23 12.45 16.47 -3.54
C LEU A 23 13.50 17.27 -4.35
N ARG A 24 14.33 16.58 -5.12
CA ARG A 24 15.37 17.13 -6.01
C ARG A 24 15.11 16.76 -7.47
N ASP A 25 13.88 16.39 -7.80
CA ASP A 25 13.46 15.92 -9.12
C ASP A 25 14.26 14.68 -9.61
N LEU A 26 14.82 13.91 -8.67
CA LEU A 26 15.50 12.65 -8.92
C LEU A 26 14.83 11.52 -8.11
N PRO A 27 13.63 11.06 -8.50
CA PRO A 27 12.86 10.11 -7.71
C PRO A 27 13.38 8.68 -7.78
N LEU A 28 14.26 8.39 -8.75
CA LEU A 28 14.90 7.10 -8.90
C LEU A 28 16.37 7.19 -9.33
N LEU A 29 17.10 6.10 -9.07
CA LEU A 29 18.40 5.82 -9.64
C LEU A 29 18.34 4.50 -10.41
N VAL A 30 18.92 4.49 -11.61
CA VAL A 30 19.11 3.27 -12.40
C VAL A 30 20.59 3.06 -12.58
N VAL A 31 21.11 1.91 -12.16
CA VAL A 31 22.55 1.57 -12.18
C VAL A 31 22.77 0.35 -13.05
N GLU A 32 23.66 0.48 -14.05
CA GLU A 32 24.13 -0.65 -14.88
C GLU A 32 25.03 -1.58 -14.07
N ASP A 33 25.11 -2.85 -14.47
CA ASP A 33 25.98 -3.85 -13.85
C ASP A 33 25.91 -3.81 -12.32
N ALA A 34 24.69 -3.75 -11.78
CA ALA A 34 24.43 -3.39 -10.38
C ALA A 34 25.11 -4.30 -9.35
N HIS A 35 25.42 -5.54 -9.75
CA HIS A 35 26.17 -6.53 -8.98
C HIS A 35 27.65 -6.15 -8.75
N LEU A 36 28.18 -5.17 -9.48
CA LEU A 36 29.53 -4.63 -9.34
C LEU A 36 29.59 -3.37 -8.45
N LEU A 37 28.45 -2.85 -7.97
CA LEU A 37 28.43 -1.66 -7.14
C LEU A 37 29.18 -1.91 -5.81
N PRO A 38 30.17 -1.07 -5.43
CA PRO A 38 30.92 -1.27 -4.19
C PRO A 38 30.00 -1.32 -2.95
N PRO A 39 30.29 -2.18 -1.96
CA PRO A 39 29.43 -2.34 -0.78
C PRO A 39 29.12 -1.04 -0.03
N GLU A 40 30.08 -0.11 0.04
CA GLU A 40 29.88 1.20 0.69
C GLU A 40 28.83 2.06 -0.03
N ALA A 41 28.84 2.05 -1.37
CA ALA A 41 27.89 2.78 -2.20
C ALA A 41 26.52 2.10 -2.17
N ALA A 42 26.49 0.77 -2.26
CA ALA A 42 25.29 -0.03 -2.15
C ALA A 42 24.57 0.19 -0.80
N ALA A 43 25.32 0.26 0.30
CA ALA A 43 24.78 0.52 1.62
C ALA A 43 24.11 1.90 1.76
N SER A 44 24.47 2.89 0.91
CA SER A 44 23.81 4.19 0.91
C SER A 44 22.40 4.16 0.33
N LEU A 45 22.10 3.26 -0.62
CA LEU A 45 20.80 3.20 -1.31
C LEU A 45 19.61 3.09 -0.33
N ALA A 46 19.74 2.24 0.70
CA ALA A 46 18.70 2.00 1.69
C ALA A 46 18.28 3.27 2.47
N ARG A 47 19.19 4.26 2.61
CA ARG A 47 18.95 5.51 3.35
C ARG A 47 18.43 6.65 2.48
N LEU A 48 18.56 6.54 1.16
CA LEU A 48 18.20 7.62 0.25
C LEU A 48 16.69 7.62 -0.04
N PRO A 49 16.07 8.81 -0.13
CA PRO A 49 14.66 8.97 -0.49
C PRO A 49 14.45 8.86 -2.01
N VAL A 50 14.92 7.75 -2.59
CA VAL A 50 14.78 7.39 -4.01
C VAL A 50 14.45 5.92 -4.17
N VAL A 51 13.84 5.56 -5.29
CA VAL A 51 13.73 4.18 -5.75
C VAL A 51 14.99 3.79 -6.50
N SER A 52 15.58 2.65 -6.20
CA SER A 52 16.80 2.14 -6.82
C SER A 52 16.50 0.94 -7.71
N ILE A 53 16.92 1.03 -8.97
CA ILE A 53 16.80 -0.02 -9.97
C ILE A 53 18.21 -0.45 -10.38
N GLY A 54 18.51 -1.73 -10.22
CA GLY A 54 19.75 -2.32 -10.67
C GLY A 54 19.54 -3.17 -11.92
N LEU A 55 20.37 -2.97 -12.95
CA LEU A 55 20.44 -3.91 -14.06
C LEU A 55 21.37 -5.05 -13.66
N ALA A 56 20.79 -6.19 -13.28
CA ALA A 56 21.53 -7.40 -12.93
C ALA A 56 20.58 -8.60 -12.82
N THR A 57 21.13 -9.80 -12.82
CA THR A 57 20.37 -11.03 -12.56
C THR A 57 19.70 -10.97 -11.18
N PRO A 58 18.43 -11.41 -11.04
CA PRO A 58 17.74 -11.45 -9.75
C PRO A 58 18.57 -12.12 -8.65
N GLY A 59 18.64 -11.47 -7.47
CA GLY A 59 19.39 -11.94 -6.30
C GLY A 59 20.89 -11.60 -6.30
N SER A 60 21.45 -11.07 -7.39
CA SER A 60 22.90 -10.75 -7.47
C SER A 60 23.28 -9.39 -6.85
N ALA A 61 22.32 -8.49 -6.64
CA ALA A 61 22.53 -7.16 -6.08
C ALA A 61 21.41 -6.79 -5.09
N PRO A 62 21.36 -7.40 -3.89
CA PRO A 62 20.23 -7.30 -2.96
C PRO A 62 20.06 -5.92 -2.31
N ALA A 63 20.98 -4.97 -2.54
CA ALA A 63 20.87 -3.61 -2.01
C ALA A 63 19.89 -2.71 -2.80
N PHE A 64 19.45 -3.14 -3.99
CA PHE A 64 18.51 -2.39 -4.82
C PHE A 64 17.07 -2.78 -4.51
N ASP A 65 16.13 -1.85 -4.69
CA ASP A 65 14.70 -2.12 -4.52
C ASP A 65 14.16 -3.04 -5.62
N LEU A 66 14.69 -2.87 -6.83
CA LEU A 66 14.28 -3.57 -8.04
C LEU A 66 15.52 -4.06 -8.78
N LEU A 67 15.47 -5.31 -9.23
CA LEU A 67 16.43 -5.86 -10.18
C LEU A 67 15.71 -6.22 -11.47
N VAL A 68 16.26 -5.76 -12.58
CA VAL A 68 15.78 -6.04 -13.95
C VAL A 68 16.95 -6.49 -14.80
N GLU A 69 16.69 -7.36 -15.78
CA GLU A 69 17.77 -7.93 -16.59
C GLU A 69 18.10 -7.08 -17.82
N ASP A 70 17.19 -6.20 -18.25
CA ASP A 70 17.39 -5.33 -19.41
C ASP A 70 16.93 -3.89 -19.19
N ALA A 71 17.46 -3.01 -20.03
CA ALA A 71 17.23 -1.57 -19.96
C ALA A 71 15.83 -1.14 -20.42
N VAL A 72 15.12 -1.97 -21.19
CA VAL A 72 13.76 -1.65 -21.66
C VAL A 72 12.77 -1.79 -20.51
N ASP A 73 12.87 -2.88 -19.76
CA ASP A 73 12.09 -3.08 -18.54
C ASP A 73 12.42 -2.02 -17.49
N ALA A 74 13.71 -1.71 -17.32
CA ALA A 74 14.15 -0.62 -16.44
C ALA A 74 13.48 0.72 -16.80
N ALA A 75 13.43 1.05 -18.10
CA ALA A 75 12.82 2.28 -18.60
C ALA A 75 11.29 2.30 -18.36
N GLY A 76 10.59 1.20 -18.62
CA GLY A 76 9.14 1.11 -18.37
C GLY A 76 8.78 1.31 -16.90
N ILE A 77 9.57 0.73 -15.99
CA ILE A 77 9.41 0.93 -14.54
C ILE A 77 9.75 2.37 -14.15
N ALA A 78 10.84 2.94 -14.69
CA ALA A 78 11.24 4.31 -14.45
C ALA A 78 10.18 5.33 -14.88
N ASP A 79 9.50 5.10 -16.00
CA ASP A 79 8.38 5.93 -16.46
C ASP A 79 7.21 5.89 -15.48
N GLY A 80 6.86 4.71 -14.97
CA GLY A 80 5.84 4.55 -13.94
C GLY A 80 6.18 5.29 -12.64
N ILE A 81 7.43 5.15 -12.16
CA ILE A 81 7.92 5.86 -10.97
C ILE A 81 7.89 7.37 -11.20
N SER A 82 8.31 7.83 -12.37
CA SER A 82 8.32 9.26 -12.71
C SER A 82 6.92 9.86 -12.77
N GLY A 83 5.89 9.07 -13.09
CA GLY A 83 4.49 9.48 -13.06
C GLY A 83 3.90 9.65 -11.66
N THR A 84 4.33 8.85 -10.68
CA THR A 84 3.88 8.91 -9.28
C THR A 84 5.03 8.69 -8.29
N PRO A 85 5.99 9.62 -8.22
CA PRO A 85 7.26 9.38 -7.54
C PRO A 85 7.15 9.30 -6.02
N ARG A 86 6.24 10.05 -5.40
CA ARG A 86 6.03 10.02 -3.94
C ARG A 86 5.36 8.71 -3.53
N ALA A 87 4.37 8.25 -4.30
CA ALA A 87 3.73 6.95 -4.06
C ALA A 87 4.72 5.79 -4.24
N ALA A 88 5.55 5.83 -5.28
CA ALA A 88 6.59 4.82 -5.52
C ALA A 88 7.62 4.78 -4.37
N LEU A 89 8.12 5.94 -3.95
CA LEU A 89 9.06 6.01 -2.83
C LEU A 89 8.44 5.51 -1.53
N ALA A 90 7.21 5.93 -1.21
CA ALA A 90 6.51 5.48 -0.03
C ALA A 90 6.32 3.95 -0.02
N CYS A 91 6.00 3.35 -1.17
CA CYS A 91 5.93 1.90 -1.33
C CYS A 91 7.28 1.24 -1.02
N CYS A 92 8.39 1.71 -1.62
CA CYS A 92 9.72 1.19 -1.33
C CYS A 92 10.09 1.32 0.14
N GLN A 93 9.77 2.44 0.79
CA GLN A 93 10.05 2.64 2.22
C GLN A 93 9.24 1.69 3.10
N VAL A 94 7.96 1.44 2.78
CA VAL A 94 7.14 0.44 3.47
C VAL A 94 7.77 -0.95 3.34
N LEU A 95 8.24 -1.34 2.16
CA LEU A 95 8.87 -2.64 1.94
C LEU A 95 10.21 -2.76 2.67
N ARG A 96 11.10 -1.76 2.53
CA ARG A 96 12.42 -1.72 3.19
C ARG A 96 12.33 -1.82 4.71
N HIS A 97 11.34 -1.15 5.30
CA HIS A 97 11.21 -1.03 6.76
C HIS A 97 10.21 -2.02 7.35
N GLY A 98 9.33 -2.58 6.53
CA GLY A 98 8.33 -3.56 6.93
C GLY A 98 8.85 -4.99 6.97
N GLU A 99 9.94 -5.28 6.25
CA GLU A 99 10.56 -6.61 6.26
C GLU A 99 10.96 -7.03 7.67
N GLY A 100 10.36 -8.13 8.16
CA GLY A 100 10.64 -8.68 9.49
C GLY A 100 9.87 -8.03 10.64
N LEU A 101 9.01 -7.04 10.38
CA LEU A 101 8.10 -6.53 11.40
C LEU A 101 6.99 -7.54 11.71
N ASP A 102 6.47 -7.49 12.93
CA ASP A 102 5.23 -8.18 13.26
C ASP A 102 4.04 -7.54 12.54
N THR A 103 2.95 -8.29 12.38
CA THR A 103 1.77 -7.80 11.65
C THR A 103 1.22 -6.48 12.22
N PRO A 104 1.09 -6.30 13.56
CA PRO A 104 0.57 -5.03 14.10
C PRO A 104 1.44 -3.82 13.76
N VAL A 105 2.76 -3.91 13.92
CA VAL A 105 3.66 -2.79 13.61
C VAL A 105 3.75 -2.55 12.10
N GLY A 106 3.72 -3.62 11.29
CA GLY A 106 3.63 -3.51 9.84
C GLY A 106 2.38 -2.75 9.37
N LEU A 107 1.21 -3.05 9.96
CA LEU A 107 -0.03 -2.32 9.67
C LEU A 107 0.04 -0.84 10.07
N LEU A 108 0.75 -0.51 11.16
CA LEU A 108 0.97 0.89 11.55
C LEU A 108 1.87 1.63 10.53
N LEU A 109 2.93 0.99 10.05
CA LEU A 109 3.79 1.52 8.99
C LEU A 109 3.00 1.79 7.70
N GLU A 110 2.24 0.79 7.23
CA GLU A 110 1.36 0.92 6.05
C GLU A 110 0.32 2.03 6.24
N SER A 111 -0.34 2.08 7.41
CA SER A 111 -1.34 3.11 7.74
C SER A 111 -0.75 4.51 7.76
N THR A 112 0.51 4.66 8.21
CA THR A 112 1.25 5.92 8.20
C THR A 112 1.53 6.36 6.76
N ALA A 113 2.07 5.47 5.93
CA ALA A 113 2.34 5.74 4.52
C ALA A 113 1.05 6.07 3.74
N TYR A 114 -0.04 5.34 3.97
CA TYR A 114 -1.32 5.63 3.34
C TYR A 114 -1.90 6.98 3.82
N GLY A 115 -1.70 7.33 5.09
CA GLY A 115 -2.09 8.63 5.64
C GLY A 115 -1.36 9.80 4.99
N THR A 116 -0.06 9.68 4.73
CA THR A 116 0.73 10.74 4.08
C THR A 116 0.39 10.92 2.60
N LEU A 117 0.00 9.85 1.90
CA LEU A 117 -0.33 9.90 0.47
C LEU A 117 -1.76 10.39 0.16
N GLN A 118 -2.75 10.06 1.00
CA GLN A 118 -4.16 10.36 0.72
C GLN A 118 -4.51 11.84 0.60
N SER A 119 -3.70 12.74 1.20
CA SER A 119 -3.86 14.19 1.04
C SER A 119 -2.92 14.78 -0.02
N GLY A 120 -2.15 13.95 -0.72
CA GLY A 120 -1.11 14.35 -1.66
C GLY A 120 -1.64 14.65 -3.07
N ALA A 121 -0.87 15.44 -3.82
CA ALA A 121 -1.20 15.82 -5.20
C ALA A 121 -1.30 14.62 -6.16
N GLU A 122 -0.48 13.59 -5.98
CA GLU A 122 -0.52 12.37 -6.81
C GLU A 122 -1.84 11.62 -6.63
N PHE A 123 -2.33 11.50 -5.39
CA PHE A 123 -3.61 10.87 -5.11
C PHE A 123 -4.78 11.70 -5.66
N ALA A 124 -4.73 13.03 -5.52
CA ALA A 124 -5.73 13.93 -6.10
C ALA A 124 -5.79 13.80 -7.64
N SER A 125 -4.64 13.85 -8.32
CA SER A 125 -4.54 13.67 -9.77
C SER A 125 -5.05 12.30 -10.22
N TRP A 126 -4.68 11.23 -9.51
CA TRP A 126 -5.19 9.89 -9.77
C TRP A 126 -6.72 9.80 -9.61
N LEU A 127 -7.28 10.45 -8.58
CA LEU A 127 -8.71 10.47 -8.31
C LEU A 127 -9.50 11.23 -9.39
N GLU A 128 -8.94 12.31 -9.93
CA GLU A 128 -9.51 13.05 -11.06
C GLU A 128 -9.48 12.21 -12.34
N GLY A 129 -8.35 11.55 -12.64
CA GLY A 129 -8.15 10.79 -13.88
C GLY A 129 -8.94 9.47 -13.99
N ARG A 130 -9.23 8.79 -12.88
CA ARG A 130 -9.92 7.49 -12.88
C ARG A 130 -11.44 7.55 -13.17
N GLY A 131 -12.04 8.75 -13.11
CA GLY A 131 -13.48 8.95 -13.20
C GLY A 131 -14.26 8.51 -11.95
N ARG A 132 -15.40 9.16 -11.68
CA ARG A 132 -16.22 8.84 -10.50
C ARG A 132 -16.98 7.53 -10.71
N ARG A 133 -16.68 6.50 -9.91
CA ARG A 133 -17.50 5.28 -9.85
C ARG A 133 -18.84 5.60 -9.20
N VAL A 134 -19.93 5.44 -9.95
CA VAL A 134 -21.29 5.57 -9.44
C VAL A 134 -21.62 4.32 -8.64
N ARG A 135 -21.97 4.49 -7.36
CA ARG A 135 -22.49 3.39 -6.56
C ARG A 135 -23.92 3.06 -7.01
N PRO A 136 -24.22 1.79 -7.32
CA PRO A 136 -25.60 1.39 -7.52
C PRO A 136 -26.38 1.59 -6.20
N ALA A 137 -27.68 1.82 -6.30
CA ALA A 137 -28.54 1.85 -5.12
C ALA A 137 -28.54 0.46 -4.45
N GLU A 138 -28.35 0.45 -3.13
CA GLU A 138 -28.30 -0.75 -2.30
C GLU A 138 -29.55 -0.78 -1.43
N ALA A 139 -30.60 -1.45 -1.92
CA ALA A 139 -31.88 -1.54 -1.23
C ALA A 139 -31.86 -2.58 -0.10
N GLU A 140 -30.93 -3.53 -0.16
CA GLU A 140 -30.78 -4.59 0.83
C GLU A 140 -29.70 -4.23 1.86
N PRO A 141 -29.79 -4.76 3.10
CA PRO A 141 -28.73 -4.60 4.09
C PRO A 141 -27.40 -5.12 3.56
N PRO A 142 -26.27 -4.41 3.79
CA PRO A 142 -24.94 -4.84 3.34
C PRO A 142 -24.41 -6.05 4.12
N VAL A 143 -25.06 -6.40 5.23
CA VAL A 143 -24.78 -7.59 6.04
C VAL A 143 -26.12 -8.23 6.40
N LEU A 144 -26.27 -9.53 6.11
CA LEU A 144 -27.38 -10.35 6.59
C LEU A 144 -26.96 -11.06 7.87
N VAL A 145 -27.87 -11.16 8.84
CA VAL A 145 -27.63 -11.78 10.14
C VAL A 145 -28.64 -12.89 10.35
N GLU A 146 -28.14 -14.10 10.58
CA GLU A 146 -28.93 -15.26 10.99
C GLU A 146 -28.36 -15.77 12.31
N ALA A 147 -29.18 -15.89 13.34
CA ALA A 147 -28.75 -16.33 14.67
C ALA A 147 -29.48 -17.62 15.04
N ASP A 148 -28.70 -18.67 15.24
CA ASP A 148 -29.11 -19.93 15.87
C ASP A 148 -28.59 -19.98 17.32
N ASP A 149 -28.95 -21.03 18.07
CA ASP A 149 -28.60 -21.15 19.49
C ASP A 149 -27.07 -21.06 19.74
N ASP A 150 -26.27 -21.73 18.91
CA ASP A 150 -24.81 -21.84 19.09
C ASP A 150 -23.98 -21.03 18.08
N ILE A 151 -24.59 -20.58 16.98
CA ILE A 151 -23.88 -19.96 15.84
C ILE A 151 -24.62 -18.70 15.37
N VAL A 152 -23.86 -17.62 15.16
CA VAL A 152 -24.32 -16.43 14.43
C VAL A 152 -23.65 -16.39 13.07
N ARG A 153 -24.44 -16.49 12.01
CA ARG A 153 -23.99 -16.37 10.63
C ARG A 153 -24.15 -14.93 10.15
N LEU A 154 -23.04 -14.35 9.71
CA LEU A 154 -22.97 -13.02 9.10
C LEU A 154 -22.63 -13.18 7.62
N THR A 155 -23.44 -12.61 6.74
CA THR A 155 -23.21 -12.70 5.29
C THR A 155 -23.01 -11.31 4.69
N LEU A 156 -21.84 -11.04 4.10
CA LEU A 156 -21.57 -9.83 3.33
C LEU A 156 -22.44 -9.83 2.08
N ASN A 157 -23.32 -8.84 1.93
CA ASN A 157 -24.41 -8.86 0.96
C ASN A 157 -24.32 -7.71 -0.05
N ARG A 158 -23.22 -7.65 -0.80
CA ARG A 158 -23.07 -6.80 -1.99
C ARG A 158 -22.54 -7.61 -3.17
N PRO A 159 -23.21 -8.71 -3.58
CA PRO A 159 -22.66 -9.68 -4.54
C PRO A 159 -22.32 -9.07 -5.90
N ARG A 160 -23.10 -8.07 -6.35
CA ARG A 160 -22.85 -7.34 -7.62
C ARG A 160 -21.54 -6.55 -7.62
N LEU A 161 -21.01 -6.26 -6.44
CA LEU A 161 -19.74 -5.56 -6.24
C LEU A 161 -18.67 -6.48 -5.64
N ARG A 162 -18.85 -7.81 -5.74
CA ARG A 162 -17.97 -8.82 -5.11
C ARG A 162 -17.74 -8.55 -3.62
N ASN A 163 -18.79 -8.08 -2.95
CA ASN A 163 -18.77 -7.73 -1.53
C ASN A 163 -17.69 -6.70 -1.17
N ALA A 164 -17.52 -5.69 -2.02
CA ALA A 164 -16.66 -4.54 -1.72
C ALA A 164 -17.01 -3.96 -0.33
N PHE A 165 -15.98 -3.73 0.49
CA PHE A 165 -16.12 -3.35 1.89
C PHE A 165 -16.31 -1.84 2.01
N SER A 166 -17.56 -1.39 2.15
CA SER A 166 -17.92 0.03 2.34
C SER A 166 -18.01 0.42 3.81
N ALA A 167 -18.08 1.73 4.07
CA ALA A 167 -18.43 2.27 5.37
C ALA A 167 -19.74 1.68 5.92
N ALA A 168 -20.79 1.58 5.11
CA ALA A 168 -22.07 1.01 5.54
C ALA A 168 -21.96 -0.48 5.93
N MET A 169 -21.14 -1.25 5.23
CA MET A 169 -20.88 -2.66 5.57
C MET A 169 -20.10 -2.79 6.89
N ARG A 170 -19.08 -1.95 7.09
CA ARG A 170 -18.33 -1.89 8.35
C ARG A 170 -19.26 -1.56 9.52
N ASP A 171 -20.09 -0.53 9.37
CA ASP A 171 -21.00 -0.09 10.43
C ASP A 171 -22.03 -1.20 10.75
N ALA A 172 -22.57 -1.88 9.73
CA ALA A 172 -23.46 -3.02 9.91
C ALA A 172 -22.79 -4.23 10.61
N LEU A 173 -21.52 -4.52 10.28
CA LEU A 173 -20.75 -5.57 10.99
C LEU A 173 -20.52 -5.20 12.46
N VAL A 174 -20.18 -3.95 12.75
CA VAL A 174 -20.00 -3.48 14.13
C VAL A 174 -21.30 -3.63 14.92
N GLU A 175 -22.44 -3.23 14.36
CA GLU A 175 -23.74 -3.39 15.02
C GLU A 175 -24.11 -4.86 15.22
N ALA A 176 -23.80 -5.75 14.27
CA ALA A 176 -24.06 -7.18 14.39
C ALA A 176 -23.15 -7.89 15.40
N LEU A 177 -21.88 -7.49 15.49
CA LEU A 177 -20.88 -8.12 16.37
C LEU A 177 -20.90 -7.57 17.80
N ARG A 178 -21.32 -6.32 18.01
CA ARG A 178 -21.28 -5.68 19.34
C ARG A 178 -22.01 -6.49 20.43
N PRO A 179 -23.22 -7.04 20.20
CA PRO A 179 -23.88 -7.86 21.21
C PRO A 179 -23.12 -9.15 21.56
N LEU A 180 -22.37 -9.71 20.60
CA LEU A 180 -21.61 -10.95 20.76
C LEU A 180 -20.32 -10.77 21.57
N ALA A 181 -19.87 -9.53 21.75
CA ALA A 181 -18.73 -9.19 22.60
C ALA A 181 -19.10 -9.11 24.09
N ALA A 182 -20.37 -9.33 24.46
CA ALA A 182 -20.82 -9.28 25.84
C ALA A 182 -20.18 -10.43 26.67
N PRO A 183 -19.76 -10.17 27.93
CA PRO A 183 -19.22 -11.22 28.79
C PRO A 183 -20.20 -12.39 28.94
N GLY A 184 -19.74 -13.60 28.63
CA GLY A 184 -20.53 -14.83 28.73
C GLY A 184 -21.25 -15.25 27.44
N ASP A 185 -21.18 -14.48 26.36
CA ASP A 185 -21.58 -14.97 25.03
C ASP A 185 -20.48 -15.88 24.45
N SER A 186 -20.83 -17.13 24.16
CA SER A 186 -19.90 -18.14 23.64
C SER A 186 -20.27 -18.64 22.24
N ARG A 187 -21.21 -17.96 21.56
CA ARG A 187 -21.66 -18.37 20.23
C ARG A 187 -20.54 -18.19 19.22
N GLN A 188 -20.45 -19.13 18.28
CA GLN A 188 -19.49 -19.05 17.19
C GLN A 188 -19.97 -18.06 16.13
N VAL A 189 -19.04 -17.33 15.51
CA VAL A 189 -19.36 -16.43 14.39
C VAL A 189 -18.89 -17.06 13.09
N LEU A 190 -19.82 -17.26 12.15
CA LEU A 190 -19.51 -17.65 10.78
C LEU A 190 -19.71 -16.46 9.84
N LEU A 191 -18.60 -15.85 9.42
CA LEU A 191 -18.61 -14.76 8.44
C LEU A 191 -18.39 -15.32 7.03
N THR A 192 -19.31 -15.03 6.11
CA THR A 192 -19.25 -15.46 4.70
C THR A 192 -19.66 -14.33 3.76
N GLY A 193 -19.48 -14.51 2.44
CA GLY A 193 -19.92 -13.57 1.41
C GLY A 193 -21.06 -14.16 0.57
N ASN A 194 -22.04 -13.33 0.22
CA ASN A 194 -23.08 -13.69 -0.74
C ASN A 194 -22.50 -13.69 -2.17
N GLY A 195 -22.92 -14.64 -3.00
CA GLY A 195 -22.50 -14.75 -4.39
C GLY A 195 -21.13 -15.39 -4.58
N SER A 196 -20.38 -14.93 -5.58
CA SER A 196 -19.19 -15.62 -6.11
C SER A 196 -17.88 -15.30 -5.41
N ALA A 197 -17.87 -14.42 -4.41
CA ALA A 197 -16.67 -13.97 -3.72
C ALA A 197 -16.97 -13.69 -2.25
N PHE A 198 -15.99 -13.91 -1.36
CA PHE A 198 -16.10 -13.50 0.03
C PHE A 198 -16.14 -11.97 0.16
N CYS A 199 -15.05 -11.29 -0.23
CA CYS A 199 -14.88 -9.84 -0.23
C CYS A 199 -13.71 -9.48 -1.18
N CYS A 200 -13.85 -8.42 -1.97
CA CYS A 200 -12.78 -7.94 -2.86
C CYS A 200 -11.93 -6.80 -2.27
N GLY A 201 -12.02 -6.56 -0.95
CA GLY A 201 -11.35 -5.46 -0.25
C GLY A 201 -12.18 -4.19 -0.19
N GLY A 202 -11.55 -3.08 0.24
CA GLY A 202 -12.20 -1.78 0.42
C GLY A 202 -12.89 -1.28 -0.85
N ASP A 203 -14.04 -0.61 -0.67
CA ASP A 203 -14.83 -0.08 -1.79
C ASP A 203 -14.08 1.08 -2.49
N PRO A 204 -13.63 0.91 -3.75
CA PRO A 204 -12.89 1.96 -4.42
C PRO A 204 -13.75 3.20 -4.75
N ALA A 205 -15.08 3.12 -4.65
CA ALA A 205 -15.97 4.27 -4.76
C ALA A 205 -15.96 5.17 -3.50
N GLU A 206 -15.29 4.75 -2.42
CA GLU A 206 -15.04 5.55 -1.20
C GLU A 206 -13.67 6.24 -1.22
N PHE A 207 -12.84 5.99 -2.23
CA PHE A 207 -11.53 6.64 -2.30
C PHE A 207 -11.74 8.14 -2.50
N GLY A 208 -11.08 8.94 -1.66
CA GLY A 208 -11.22 10.40 -1.65
C GLY A 208 -12.45 10.92 -0.89
N THR A 209 -13.25 10.06 -0.25
CA THR A 209 -14.36 10.53 0.61
C THR A 209 -13.95 10.73 2.07
N VAL A 210 -12.72 10.38 2.44
CA VAL A 210 -12.16 10.61 3.78
C VAL A 210 -11.80 12.09 3.90
N ALA A 211 -12.47 12.80 4.81
CA ALA A 211 -12.22 14.22 5.04
C ALA A 211 -10.91 14.49 5.81
N ASP A 212 -10.56 13.60 6.73
CA ASP A 212 -9.38 13.73 7.59
C ASP A 212 -8.58 12.40 7.60
N PRO A 213 -7.56 12.27 6.73
CA PRO A 213 -6.71 11.09 6.70
C PRO A 213 -5.89 10.86 7.98
N VAL A 214 -5.63 11.91 8.78
CA VAL A 214 -4.93 11.80 10.07
C VAL A 214 -5.86 11.15 11.08
N ALA A 215 -7.11 11.61 11.20
CA ALA A 215 -8.11 10.94 12.04
C ALA A 215 -8.32 9.48 11.59
N ALA A 216 -8.37 9.23 10.28
CA ALA A 216 -8.48 7.87 9.76
C ALA A 216 -7.29 6.98 10.15
N HIS A 217 -6.06 7.52 10.17
CA HIS A 217 -4.88 6.82 10.68
C HIS A 217 -5.01 6.52 12.18
N LEU A 218 -5.39 7.51 12.99
CA LEU A 218 -5.54 7.36 14.44
C LEU A 218 -6.55 6.26 14.81
N ILE A 219 -7.67 6.20 14.09
CA ILE A 219 -8.67 5.13 14.25
C ILE A 219 -8.07 3.75 13.95
N ARG A 220 -7.25 3.62 12.91
CA ARG A 220 -6.57 2.35 12.57
C ARG A 220 -5.50 1.96 13.58
N SER A 221 -4.89 2.94 14.24
CA SER A 221 -3.82 2.72 15.24
C SER A 221 -4.31 2.49 16.67
N SER A 222 -5.60 2.73 16.95
CA SER A 222 -6.18 2.63 18.28
C SER A 222 -6.88 1.28 18.56
N ALA A 223 -6.79 0.33 17.63
CA ALA A 223 -7.41 -0.99 17.72
C ALA A 223 -6.52 -2.01 18.45
#